data_AF-A0A158L5V6-F1
#
_entry.id   AF-A0A158L5V6-F1
#
_cell.length_a   1.000
_cell.length_b   1.000
_cell.length_c   1.000
_cell.angle_alpha   90.00
_cell.angle_beta   90.00
_cell.angle_gamma   90.00
#
_symmetry.space_group_name_H-M   'P 1'
#
loop_
_entity.id
_entity.type
_entity.pdbx_description
1 polymer ?
#
loop_
_entity_poly.entity_id
_entity_poly.type
_entity_poly.pdbx_seq_one_letter_code
_entity_poly.pdbx_strand_id
1 'polypeptide(L)'
;MKTSKLLILILLTTAGISAAFAEPAQKAPSAAALNRTISVTLPDSEQVFPPGAGAEIANSQCMICHSAGMVTRQPPLRFGEWTAEINKMRTAYGAPMPAEQVEELAKYLTAIKGKQ
;
A
#
# COMPACT_ATOMS: atom_id res chain seq x y z
N MET A 1 58.18 -23.27 -6.62
CA MET A 1 59.28 -23.60 -5.69
C MET A 1 59.13 -22.68 -4.49
N LYS A 2 59.05 -23.09 -3.22
CA LYS A 2 59.14 -24.39 -2.55
C LYS A 2 58.76 -24.06 -1.09
N THR A 3 57.80 -24.80 -0.52
CA THR A 3 57.74 -25.27 0.90
C THR A 3 57.87 -24.25 2.04
N SER A 4 57.14 -24.34 3.16
CA SER A 4 57.04 -25.56 3.95
C SER A 4 55.98 -25.46 5.04
N LYS A 5 55.19 -26.52 5.15
CA LYS A 5 54.37 -26.90 6.30
C LYS A 5 55.30 -27.52 7.36
N LEU A 6 55.20 -27.10 8.63
CA LEU A 6 55.71 -27.79 9.83
C LEU A 6 55.24 -26.94 11.03
N LEU A 7 54.70 -27.40 12.16
CA LEU A 7 54.50 -28.69 12.82
C LEU A 7 53.45 -28.36 13.92
N ILE A 8 52.24 -28.91 13.91
CA ILE A 8 51.78 -29.99 14.81
C ILE A 8 52.21 -29.84 16.30
N LEU A 9 51.18 -29.80 17.16
CA LEU A 9 51.12 -30.30 18.55
C LEU A 9 51.35 -29.34 19.72
N ILE A 10 50.28 -28.73 20.25
CA ILE A 10 50.06 -28.69 21.70
C ILE A 10 48.58 -28.95 21.97
N LEU A 11 48.30 -30.22 22.26
CA LEU A 11 47.07 -30.74 22.86
C LEU A 11 47.41 -30.89 24.35
N LEU A 12 46.67 -30.23 25.24
CA LEU A 12 46.20 -30.70 26.56
C LEU A 12 45.95 -29.54 27.57
N THR A 13 44.79 -29.66 28.22
CA THR A 13 44.39 -29.10 29.52
C THR A 13 44.08 -27.61 29.66
N THR A 14 42.83 -27.25 29.33
CA THR A 14 42.01 -26.44 30.25
C THR A 14 40.64 -27.09 30.40
N ALA A 15 40.56 -28.12 31.23
CA ALA A 15 39.31 -28.45 31.90
C ALA A 15 39.18 -27.47 33.07
N GLY A 16 38.13 -26.65 33.09
CA GLY A 16 37.92 -25.76 34.23
C GLY A 16 36.90 -24.66 33.99
N ILE A 17 35.66 -24.99 34.37
CA ILE A 17 34.64 -24.04 34.83
C ILE A 17 33.99 -23.21 33.70
N SER A 18 33.10 -23.86 32.95
CA SER A 18 31.92 -23.15 32.46
C SER A 18 31.03 -22.83 33.67
N ALA A 19 31.36 -21.76 34.40
CA ALA A 19 30.34 -21.08 35.18
C ALA A 19 29.41 -20.46 34.14
N ALA A 20 28.33 -21.18 33.84
CA ALA A 20 27.19 -20.60 33.18
C ALA A 20 26.76 -19.41 34.05
N PHE A 21 27.16 -18.20 33.65
CA PHE A 21 26.40 -17.03 34.03
C PHE A 21 25.03 -17.25 33.42
N ALA A 22 24.14 -17.82 34.22
CA ALA A 22 22.71 -17.74 33.97
C ALA A 22 22.39 -16.25 34.08
N GLU A 23 22.51 -15.55 32.96
CA GLU A 23 21.98 -14.20 32.84
C GLU A 23 20.50 -14.32 33.20
N PRO A 24 20.02 -13.61 34.25
CA PRO A 24 18.61 -13.65 34.57
C PRO A 24 17.89 -13.19 33.32
N ALA A 25 17.05 -14.06 32.75
CA ALA A 25 16.29 -13.77 31.55
C ALA A 25 15.66 -12.39 31.74
N GLN A 26 16.14 -11.39 30.98
CA GLN A 26 15.55 -10.06 31.00
C GLN A 26 14.08 -10.28 30.69
N LYS A 27 13.22 -9.90 31.65
CA LYS A 27 11.77 -10.03 31.53
C LYS A 27 11.38 -9.31 30.24
N ALA A 28 11.09 -10.09 29.20
CA ALA A 28 10.67 -9.53 27.93
C ALA A 28 9.51 -8.57 28.20
N PRO A 29 9.49 -7.39 27.56
CA PRO A 29 8.38 -6.46 27.74
C PRO A 29 7.08 -7.23 27.51
N SER A 30 6.20 -7.20 28.50
CA SER A 30 4.91 -7.90 28.42
C SER A 30 4.17 -7.38 27.19
N ALA A 31 3.81 -8.29 26.28
CA ALA A 31 2.98 -7.99 25.11
C ALA A 31 1.64 -7.32 25.48
N ALA A 32 1.27 -7.31 26.77
CA ALA A 32 0.12 -6.61 27.31
C ALA A 32 0.12 -5.08 27.11
N ALA A 33 1.25 -4.45 26.76
CA ALA A 33 1.32 -3.01 26.52
C ALA A 33 0.95 -2.57 25.08
N LEU A 34 0.69 -3.50 24.14
CA LEU A 34 0.49 -3.18 22.72
C LEU A 34 -0.98 -2.99 22.30
N ASN A 35 -1.95 -3.30 23.17
CA ASN A 35 -3.38 -3.29 22.83
C ASN A 35 -4.14 -2.13 23.48
N ARG A 36 -3.66 -0.90 23.30
CA ARG A 36 -4.35 0.31 23.80
C ARG A 36 -5.31 0.88 22.74
N THR A 37 -6.58 1.01 23.09
CA THR A 37 -7.56 1.75 22.27
C THR A 37 -7.22 3.23 22.28
N ILE A 38 -7.12 3.83 21.09
CA ILE A 38 -7.01 5.27 20.89
C ILE A 38 -8.16 5.75 19.99
N SER A 39 -8.64 6.96 20.23
CA SER A 39 -9.56 7.63 19.31
C SER A 39 -8.73 8.42 18.29
N VAL A 40 -9.04 8.23 17.02
CA VAL A 40 -8.43 8.97 15.90
C VAL A 40 -9.55 9.60 15.10
N THR A 41 -9.48 10.91 14.90
CA THR A 41 -10.36 11.64 13.99
C THR A 41 -9.69 11.73 12.63
N LEU A 42 -10.32 11.20 11.59
CA LEU A 42 -9.84 11.32 10.22
C LEU A 42 -10.44 12.60 9.58
N PRO A 43 -9.66 13.34 8.78
CA PRO A 43 -10.19 14.48 8.04
C PRO A 43 -11.13 14.01 6.92
N ASP A 44 -12.15 14.80 6.64
CA ASP A 44 -12.95 14.65 5.42
C ASP A 44 -12.13 15.05 4.18
N SER A 45 -12.47 14.47 3.04
CA SER A 45 -11.83 14.81 1.76
C SER A 45 -12.62 15.87 1.03
N GLU A 46 -12.08 17.08 0.94
CA GLU A 46 -12.65 18.19 0.13
C GLU A 46 -12.14 18.19 -1.32
N GLN A 47 -11.35 17.19 -1.72
CA GLN A 47 -10.78 17.14 -3.07
C GLN A 47 -11.83 16.87 -4.16
N VAL A 48 -11.77 17.68 -5.21
CA VAL A 48 -12.55 17.54 -6.44
C VAL A 48 -11.64 17.10 -7.60
N PHE A 49 -12.25 16.63 -8.68
CA PHE A 49 -11.54 16.27 -9.89
C PHE A 49 -10.93 17.51 -10.59
N PRO A 50 -9.70 17.43 -11.15
CA PRO A 50 -9.07 18.54 -11.87
C PRO A 50 -9.93 19.11 -13.01
N PRO A 51 -9.86 20.41 -13.33
CA PRO A 51 -10.67 20.98 -14.40
C PRO A 51 -10.35 20.36 -15.77
N GLY A 52 -11.38 20.19 -16.63
CA GLY A 52 -11.25 19.64 -17.97
C GLY A 52 -12.59 19.18 -18.55
N ALA A 53 -12.60 18.85 -19.85
CA ALA A 53 -13.78 18.26 -20.49
C ALA A 53 -14.09 16.90 -19.85
N GLY A 54 -15.31 16.73 -19.30
CA GLY A 54 -15.73 15.56 -18.52
C GLY A 54 -15.53 15.65 -17.00
N ALA A 55 -14.94 16.74 -16.48
CA ALA A 55 -14.77 16.92 -15.02
C ALA A 55 -16.11 17.04 -14.29
N GLU A 56 -17.11 17.67 -14.90
CA GLU A 56 -18.46 17.78 -14.33
C GLU A 56 -19.12 16.40 -14.16
N ILE A 57 -18.93 15.51 -15.14
CA ILE A 57 -19.40 14.12 -15.05
C ILE A 57 -18.69 13.40 -13.90
N ALA A 58 -17.37 13.56 -13.78
CA ALA A 58 -16.60 12.92 -12.71
C ALA A 58 -17.05 13.41 -11.32
N ASN A 59 -17.19 14.72 -11.12
CA ASN A 59 -17.63 15.31 -9.85
C ASN A 59 -19.08 14.92 -9.51
N SER A 60 -19.99 14.86 -10.48
CA SER A 60 -21.40 14.54 -10.23
C SER A 60 -21.67 13.04 -10.06
N GLN A 61 -20.92 12.17 -10.74
CA GLN A 61 -21.21 10.74 -10.78
C GLN A 61 -20.28 9.89 -9.90
N CYS A 62 -19.00 10.24 -9.81
CA CYS A 62 -18.02 9.42 -9.07
C CYS A 62 -17.96 9.77 -7.58
N MET A 63 -18.37 10.99 -7.19
CA MET A 63 -18.29 11.43 -5.80
C MET A 63 -19.54 11.13 -4.96
N ILE A 64 -20.53 10.44 -5.52
CA ILE A 64 -21.74 10.01 -4.81
C ILE A 64 -21.39 9.01 -3.69
N CYS A 65 -20.41 8.12 -3.94
CA CYS A 65 -20.11 7.01 -3.03
C CYS A 65 -18.71 7.07 -2.40
N HIS A 66 -17.76 7.78 -3.01
CA HIS A 66 -16.37 7.85 -2.54
C HIS A 66 -15.71 9.17 -2.91
N SER A 67 -14.62 9.53 -2.24
CA SER A 67 -13.87 10.75 -2.60
C SER A 67 -13.17 10.63 -3.96
N ALA A 68 -12.87 11.77 -4.60
CA ALA A 68 -12.10 11.83 -5.84
C ALA A 68 -10.72 11.13 -5.70
N GLY A 69 -10.16 11.15 -4.48
CA GLY A 69 -8.91 10.49 -4.15
C GLY A 69 -8.89 8.97 -4.37
N MET A 70 -10.04 8.29 -4.40
CA MET A 70 -10.09 6.86 -4.76
C MET A 70 -9.72 6.62 -6.23
N VAL A 71 -10.06 7.58 -7.10
CA VAL A 71 -9.79 7.52 -8.54
C VAL A 71 -8.41 8.11 -8.86
N THR A 72 -8.10 9.29 -8.32
CA THR A 72 -6.86 10.01 -8.67
C THR A 72 -5.59 9.36 -8.11
N ARG A 73 -5.72 8.43 -7.14
CA ARG A 73 -4.59 7.63 -6.61
C ARG A 73 -4.41 6.28 -7.29
N GLN A 74 -5.26 5.91 -8.25
CA GLN A 74 -5.02 4.70 -9.04
C GLN A 74 -3.71 4.82 -9.84
N PRO A 75 -3.07 3.68 -10.17
CA PRO A 75 -2.05 3.64 -11.20
C PRO A 75 -2.57 4.27 -12.49
N PRO A 76 -1.69 4.78 -13.36
CA PRO A 76 -2.11 5.24 -14.68
C PRO A 76 -2.73 4.06 -15.46
N LEU A 77 -3.97 4.24 -15.92
CA LEU A 77 -4.72 3.22 -16.67
C LEU A 77 -4.95 3.68 -18.11
N ARG A 78 -5.09 2.72 -19.03
CA ARG A 78 -5.49 2.98 -20.41
C ARG A 78 -6.99 3.27 -20.47
N PHE A 79 -7.44 3.86 -21.58
CA PHE A 79 -8.85 4.16 -21.83
C PHE A 79 -9.80 2.96 -21.60
N GLY A 80 -9.43 1.78 -22.11
CA GLY A 80 -10.24 0.57 -21.93
C GLY A 80 -10.33 0.10 -20.47
N GLU A 81 -9.26 0.29 -19.70
CA GLU A 81 -9.21 -0.05 -18.27
C GLU A 81 -10.06 0.93 -17.45
N TRP A 82 -9.98 2.23 -17.75
CA TRP A 82 -10.89 3.22 -17.17
C TRP A 82 -12.35 2.94 -17.51
N THR A 83 -12.64 2.55 -18.75
CA THR A 83 -13.98 2.16 -19.19
C THR A 83 -14.50 0.96 -18.39
N ALA A 84 -13.64 -0.02 -18.10
CA ALA A 84 -13.99 -1.18 -17.28
C ALA A 84 -14.29 -0.79 -15.83
N GLU A 85 -13.46 0.05 -15.21
CA GLU A 85 -13.71 0.54 -13.84
C GLU A 85 -15.00 1.38 -13.74
N ILE A 86 -15.25 2.27 -14.71
CA ILE A 86 -16.51 3.05 -14.74
C ILE A 86 -17.71 2.10 -14.84
N ASN A 87 -17.67 1.11 -15.74
CA ASN A 87 -18.76 0.16 -15.87
C ASN A 87 -18.93 -0.71 -14.63
N LYS A 88 -17.85 -1.08 -13.93
CA LYS A 88 -17.93 -1.76 -12.63
C LYS A 88 -18.68 -0.91 -11.60
N MET A 89 -18.43 0.40 -11.56
CA MET A 89 -19.20 1.30 -10.67
C MET A 89 -20.69 1.29 -11.02
N ARG A 90 -21.02 1.32 -12.31
CA ARG A 90 -22.41 1.31 -12.80
C ARG A 90 -23.14 0.01 -12.50
N THR A 91 -22.52 -1.14 -12.80
CA THR A 91 -23.21 -2.43 -12.81
C THR A 91 -23.05 -3.20 -11.51
N ALA A 92 -21.84 -3.26 -10.95
CA ALA A 92 -21.57 -4.03 -9.74
C ALA A 92 -21.89 -3.24 -8.47
N TYR A 93 -21.66 -1.92 -8.48
CA TYR A 93 -21.90 -1.06 -7.33
C TYR A 93 -23.14 -0.16 -7.46
N GLY A 94 -23.84 -0.20 -8.59
CA GLY A 94 -25.13 0.47 -8.77
C GLY A 94 -25.06 1.98 -8.91
N ALA A 95 -23.93 2.56 -9.34
CA ALA A 95 -23.84 3.99 -9.60
C ALA A 95 -24.87 4.40 -10.68
N PRO A 96 -25.74 5.39 -10.43
CA PRO A 96 -26.86 5.76 -11.31
C PRO A 96 -26.41 6.61 -12.51
N MET A 97 -25.34 6.21 -13.18
CA MET A 97 -24.75 6.92 -14.32
C MET A 97 -25.31 6.37 -15.66
N PRO A 98 -25.75 7.23 -16.59
CA PRO A 98 -26.16 6.83 -17.94
C PRO A 98 -25.01 6.20 -18.74
N ALA A 99 -25.32 5.26 -19.64
CA ALA A 99 -24.30 4.54 -20.41
C ALA A 99 -23.57 5.46 -21.40
N GLU A 100 -24.26 6.50 -21.84
CA GLU A 100 -23.82 7.48 -22.83
C GLU A 100 -22.67 8.36 -22.29
N GLN A 101 -22.56 8.49 -20.96
CA GLN A 101 -21.52 9.29 -20.31
C GLN A 101 -20.20 8.51 -20.10
N VAL A 102 -20.21 7.18 -20.26
CA VAL A 102 -19.06 6.32 -19.96
C VAL A 102 -17.85 6.68 -20.81
N GLU A 103 -18.06 6.90 -22.11
CA GLU A 103 -16.96 7.19 -23.03
C GLU A 103 -16.31 8.54 -22.73
N GLU A 104 -17.11 9.58 -22.49
CA GLU A 104 -16.60 10.91 -22.16
C GLU A 104 -15.84 10.91 -20.83
N LEU A 105 -16.38 10.24 -19.82
CA LEU A 105 -15.71 10.09 -18.53
C LEU A 105 -14.41 9.28 -18.65
N ALA A 106 -14.40 8.21 -19.45
CA ALA A 106 -13.18 7.43 -19.67
C ALA A 106 -12.09 8.24 -20.40
N LYS A 107 -12.47 9.09 -21.37
CA LYS A 107 -11.53 10.03 -22.02
C LYS A 107 -10.96 11.01 -21.00
N TYR A 108 -11.81 11.58 -20.16
CA TYR A 108 -11.39 12.50 -19.09
C TYR A 108 -10.42 11.84 -18.11
N LEU A 109 -10.77 10.67 -17.57
CA LEU A 109 -9.91 9.94 -16.62
C LEU A 109 -8.59 9.51 -17.26
N THR A 110 -8.60 9.17 -18.55
CA THR A 110 -7.36 8.91 -19.31
C THR A 110 -6.53 10.19 -19.48
N ALA A 111 -7.13 11.36 -19.66
CA ALA A 111 -6.39 12.61 -19.77
C ALA A 111 -5.68 12.98 -18.46
N ILE A 112 -6.34 12.77 -17.31
CA ILE A 112 -5.78 13.16 -16.00
C ILE A 112 -4.94 12.04 -15.34
N LYS A 113 -5.19 10.78 -15.68
CA LYS A 113 -4.61 9.58 -15.05
C LYS A 113 -4.39 8.44 -16.06
N GLY A 114 -3.96 8.79 -17.26
CA GLY A 114 -3.70 7.85 -18.36
C GLY A 114 -2.32 7.21 -18.32
N LYS A 115 -2.25 5.95 -18.72
CA LYS A 115 -0.97 5.34 -19.14
C LYS A 115 -0.66 5.80 -20.57
N GLN A 116 0.52 6.41 -20.74
CA GLN A 116 1.07 6.78 -22.05
C GLN A 116 1.31 5.54 -22.93
#